data_AF-A0A9D9PBZ3-F1
#
_entry.id   AF-A0A9D9PBZ3-F1
#
_cell.length_a   1.000
_cell.length_b   1.000
_cell.length_c   1.000
_cell.angle_alpha   90.00
_cell.angle_beta   90.00
_cell.angle_gamma   90.00
#
_symmetry.space_group_name_H-M   'P 1'
#
loop_
_entity.id
_entity.type
_entity.pdbx_description
1 polymer ?
#
loop_
_entity_poly.entity_id
_entity_poly.type
_entity_poly.pdbx_seq_one_letter_code
_entity_poly.pdbx_strand_id
1 'polypeptide(L)' 'MYSPSNKIEIPKVRLPKGGGSIKGIGETFQATPFTGAGSFSIPIKTPAARGLEPDLKLSYSSGGSQ' A
#
# COMPACT_ATOMS: atom_id res chain seq x y z
N MET A 1 8.43 33.40 -24.97
CA MET A 1 7.49 32.36 -24.54
C MET A 1 8.31 31.18 -24.05
N TYR A 2 8.36 30.96 -22.73
CA TYR A 2 9.20 29.94 -22.09
C TYR A 2 8.58 28.55 -22.29
N SER A 3 9.32 27.62 -22.90
CA SER A 3 8.91 26.23 -23.06
C SER A 3 9.15 25.47 -21.75
N PRO A 4 8.24 24.60 -21.28
CA PRO A 4 8.43 23.86 -20.04
C PRO A 4 9.64 22.94 -20.16
N SER A 5 10.62 23.14 -19.28
CA SER A 5 11.79 22.26 -19.14
C SER A 5 11.31 20.86 -18.77
N ASN A 6 11.37 19.93 -19.72
CA ASN A 6 11.07 18.53 -19.48
C ASN A 6 12.19 17.97 -18.60
N LYS A 7 11.92 17.88 -17.30
CA LYS A 7 12.90 17.56 -16.28
C LYS A 7 13.19 16.05 -16.34
N ILE A 8 14.19 15.66 -17.11
CA ILE A 8 14.69 14.29 -17.15
C ILE A 8 15.45 14.06 -15.85
N GLU A 9 14.82 13.40 -14.89
CA GLU A 9 15.43 13.08 -13.61
C GLU A 9 16.37 11.89 -13.76
N ILE A 10 17.66 12.14 -13.62
CA ILE A 10 18.69 11.10 -13.61
C ILE A 10 18.52 10.28 -12.32
N PRO A 11 18.35 8.95 -12.39
CA PRO A 11 18.20 8.11 -11.20
C PRO A 11 19.49 8.18 -10.38
N LYS A 12 19.43 8.81 -9.20
CA LYS A 12 20.55 8.92 -8.27
C LYS A 12 20.49 7.78 -7.27
N VAL A 13 21.56 6.99 -7.18
CA VAL A 13 21.74 6.00 -6.11
C VAL A 13 21.99 6.74 -4.80
N ARG A 14 21.14 6.52 -3.80
CA ARG A 14 21.25 7.14 -2.47
C ARG A 14 21.05 6.06 -1.42
N LEU A 15 21.73 6.22 -0.30
CA LEU A 15 21.48 5.38 0.87
C LEU A 15 20.08 5.71 1.44
N PRO A 16 19.33 4.70 1.92
CA PRO A 16 18.09 4.94 2.63
C PRO A 16 18.41 5.80 3.85
N LYS A 17 17.70 6.92 4.01
CA LYS A 17 17.78 7.69 5.25
C LYS A 17 17.27 6.80 6.39
N GLY A 18 18.00 6.77 7.51
CA GLY A 18 17.65 5.98 8.68
C GLY A 18 16.25 6.31 9.22
N GLY A 19 15.60 5.32 9.83
CA GLY A 19 14.20 5.38 10.26
C GLY A 19 13.96 6.20 11.54
N GLY A 20 12.69 6.59 11.74
CA GLY A 20 12.21 7.28 12.95
C GLY A 20 10.74 7.01 13.29
N SER A 21 10.10 6.05 12.59
CA SER A 21 8.70 5.69 12.83
C SER A 21 8.51 4.20 12.67
N ILE A 22 7.86 3.56 13.65
CA ILE A 22 7.39 2.19 13.54
C ILE A 22 6.14 2.23 12.66
N LYS A 23 6.28 1.79 11.40
CA LYS A 23 5.14 1.69 10.49
C LYS A 23 4.55 0.29 10.63
N GLY A 24 3.27 0.20 10.97
CA GLY A 24 2.54 -1.06 11.03
C GLY A 24 2.43 -1.75 9.66
N ILE A 25 1.73 -2.88 9.63
CA ILE A 25 1.56 -3.67 8.41
C ILE A 25 0.64 -2.99 7.37
N GLY A 26 -0.10 -1.95 7.76
CA GLY A 26 -1.03 -1.22 6.88
C GLY A 26 -2.44 -1.82 6.86
N GLU A 27 -2.78 -2.59 7.90
CA GLU A 27 -4.11 -3.15 8.07
C GLU A 27 -5.18 -2.06 8.18
N THR A 28 -6.36 -2.35 7.63
CA THR A 28 -7.52 -1.46 7.73
C THR A 28 -8.72 -2.25 8.24
N PHE A 29 -9.37 -1.74 9.28
CA PHE A 29 -10.65 -2.25 9.78
C PHE A 29 -11.79 -1.36 9.29
N GLN A 30 -12.87 -1.98 8.82
CA GLN A 30 -14.08 -1.29 8.37
C GLN A 30 -15.31 -1.99 8.95
N ALA A 31 -16.15 -1.24 9.66
CA ALA A 31 -17.45 -1.74 10.11
C ALA A 31 -18.53 -1.44 9.06
N THR A 32 -19.35 -2.42 8.70
CA THR A 32 -20.51 -2.23 7.81
C THR A 32 -21.76 -1.99 8.66
N PRO A 33 -22.22 -0.74 8.83
CA PRO A 33 -23.26 -0.39 9.81
C PRO A 33 -24.63 -1.00 9.47
N PHE A 34 -24.89 -1.34 8.21
CA PHE A 34 -26.15 -1.92 7.77
C PHE A 34 -26.33 -3.39 8.19
N THR A 35 -25.24 -4.16 8.31
CA THR A 35 -25.26 -5.59 8.63
C THR A 35 -24.62 -5.91 9.99
N GLY A 36 -23.96 -4.95 10.63
CA GLY A 36 -23.22 -5.16 11.88
C GLY A 36 -21.93 -5.98 11.73
N ALA A 37 -21.51 -6.30 10.51
CA ALA A 37 -20.28 -7.05 10.25
C ALA A 37 -19.02 -6.17 10.34
N GLY A 38 -17.94 -6.77 10.84
CA GLY A 38 -16.60 -6.20 10.80
C GLY A 38 -15.78 -6.81 9.67
N SER A 39 -15.21 -5.96 8.84
CA SER A 39 -14.31 -6.33 7.75
C SER A 39 -12.88 -5.93 8.10
N PHE A 40 -11.94 -6.84 7.90
CA PHE A 40 -10.50 -6.63 8.09
C PHE A 40 -9.78 -6.86 6.77
N SER A 41 -8.86 -5.97 6.42
CA SER A 41 -7.97 -6.15 5.28
C SER A 41 -6.52 -6.01 5.70
N ILE A 42 -5.74 -7.05 5.45
CA ILE A 42 -4.31 -7.11 5.75
C ILE A 42 -3.54 -7.22 4.43
N PRO A 43 -2.77 -6.19 4.02
CA PRO A 43 -2.00 -6.25 2.78
C PRO A 43 -0.76 -7.12 2.94
N ILE A 44 -0.49 -7.95 1.93
CA ILE A 44 0.73 -8.78 1.86
C ILE A 44 1.75 -8.02 1.02
N LYS A 45 2.79 -7.50 1.68
CA LYS A 45 3.86 -6.75 1.01
C LYS A 45 4.74 -7.72 0.22
N THR A 46 4.70 -7.62 -1.10
CA THR A 46 5.62 -8.32 -1.99
C THR A 46 6.77 -7.38 -2.38
N PRO A 47 7.98 -7.91 -2.61
CA PRO A 47 9.10 -7.08 -3.04
C PRO A 47 8.86 -6.58 -4.46
N ALA A 48 9.25 -5.32 -4.69
CA ALA A 48 9.22 -4.72 -6.01
C ALA A 48 10.20 -5.45 -6.94
N ALA A 49 9.65 -6.26 -7.83
CA ALA A 49 10.43 -7.04 -8.78
C ALA A 49 10.87 -6.14 -9.95
N ARG A 50 10.22 -6.25 -11.11
CA ARG A 50 10.57 -5.50 -12.33
C ARG A 50 9.48 -4.50 -12.72
N GLY A 51 8.81 -3.91 -11.73
CA GLY A 51 7.64 -3.04 -11.93
C GLY A 51 6.33 -3.81 -12.13
N LEU A 52 6.32 -5.12 -11.86
CA LEU A 52 5.13 -5.96 -11.84
C LEU A 52 5.09 -6.67 -10.49
N GLU A 53 4.09 -6.35 -9.70
CA GLU A 53 3.87 -6.85 -8.35
C GLU A 53 2.40 -7.28 -8.21
N PRO A 54 2.13 -8.44 -7.60
CA PRO A 54 0.76 -8.84 -7.32
C PRO A 54 0.21 -8.07 -6.11
N ASP A 55 -0.96 -7.46 -6.26
CA ASP A 55 -1.71 -6.86 -5.15
C ASP A 55 -2.43 -7.97 -4.37
N LEU A 56 -1.77 -8.47 -3.31
CA LEU A 56 -2.27 -9.54 -2.48
C LEU A 56 -2.79 -8.98 -1.14
N LYS A 57 -4.02 -9.33 -0.77
CA LYS A 57 -4.65 -8.90 0.48
C LYS A 57 -5.38 -10.08 1.11
N LEU A 58 -5.21 -10.25 2.43
CA LEU A 58 -6.05 -11.13 3.23
C LEU A 58 -7.28 -10.33 3.68
N SER A 59 -8.45 -10.74 3.22
CA SER A 59 -9.73 -10.14 3.56
C SER A 59 -10.49 -11.07 4.51
N TYR A 60 -10.99 -10.54 5.61
CA TYR A 60 -11.85 -11.26 6.55
C TYR A 60 -13.12 -10.44 6.79
N SER A 61 -14.29 -11.07 6.78
CA SER A 61 -15.58 -10.46 7.10
C SER A 61 -16.32 -11.34 8.09
N SER A 62 -16.80 -10.76 9.19
CA SER A 62 -17.54 -11.51 10.20
C SER A 62 -18.97 -11.89 9.77
N GLY A 63 -19.50 -11.29 8.70
CA GLY A 63 -20.89 -11.44 8.26
C GLY A 63 -21.08 -12.16 6.92
N GLY A 64 -20.01 -12.56 6.24
CA GLY A 64 -20.11 -13.20 4.94
C GLY A 64 -18.89 -14.06 4.65
N SER A 65 -19.12 -15.35 4.43
CA SER A 65 -18.18 -16.27 3.84
C SER A 65 -17.91 -15.88 2.39
N GLN A 66 -16.83 -15.16 2.11
CA GLN A 66 -16.21 -15.14 0.78
C GLN A 66 -14.74 -14.74 0.84
#